data_AF-A0A820F2Q6-F1
#
_entry.id   AF-A0A820F2Q6-F1
#
_cell.length_a   1.000
_cell.length_b   1.000
_cell.length_c   1.000
_cell.angle_alpha   90.00
_cell.angle_beta   90.00
_cell.angle_gamma   90.00
#
_symmetry.space_group_name_H-M   'P 1'
#
loop_
_entity.id
_entity.type
_entity.pdbx_description
1 polymer ?
#
loop_
_entity_poly.entity_id
_entity_poly.type
_entity_poly.pdbx_seq_one_letter_code
_entity_poly.pdbx_strand_id
1 'polypeptide(L)'
;SDNDDESSTCSPDTDEEDDRMETIELNSGAEKCARKLLKMNASLGQETEICQIIIDNCAQRRRYEPFLGLLGQRLCLLKSEYVECFEKAFHDCADIDGTLR
;
A
#
# COMPACT_ATOMS: atom_id res chain seq x y z
N SER A 1 -21.07 43.84 35.75
CA SER A 1 -21.98 42.73 35.44
C SER A 1 -21.35 41.91 34.35
N ASP A 2 -20.25 41.26 34.71
CA ASP A 2 -20.01 39.82 34.60
C ASP A 2 -20.71 39.03 33.49
N ASN A 3 -19.90 38.11 32.93
CA ASN A 3 -20.21 36.81 32.34
C ASN A 3 -20.54 36.78 30.83
N ASP A 4 -19.99 35.89 29.98
CA ASP A 4 -19.05 34.76 30.06
C ASP A 4 -18.48 34.61 28.62
N ASP A 5 -17.17 34.54 28.39
CA ASP A 5 -16.40 33.29 28.20
C ASP A 5 -17.10 32.23 27.31
N GLU A 6 -17.07 32.45 25.98
CA GLU A 6 -17.12 31.36 25.01
C GLU A 6 -15.70 31.21 24.45
N SER A 7 -14.87 30.55 25.27
CA SER A 7 -13.82 29.67 24.79
C SER A 7 -14.40 28.77 23.70
N SER A 8 -14.31 29.21 22.44
CA SER A 8 -14.32 28.28 21.30
C SER A 8 -13.05 27.43 21.41
N THR A 9 -13.11 26.43 22.29
CA THR A 9 -12.28 25.25 22.11
C THR A 9 -12.75 24.64 20.80
N CYS A 10 -12.01 24.93 19.73
CA CYS A 10 -12.05 24.12 18.53
C CYS A 10 -11.71 22.70 18.99
N SER A 11 -12.73 21.85 19.14
CA SER A 11 -12.54 20.43 19.37
C SER A 11 -11.58 19.94 18.29
N PRO A 12 -10.47 19.26 18.63
CA PRO A 12 -9.64 18.62 17.63
C PRO A 12 -10.53 17.71 16.80
N ASP A 13 -10.58 17.95 15.49
CA ASP A 13 -11.38 17.19 14.55
C ASP A 13 -11.04 15.71 14.71
N THR A 14 -11.97 14.92 15.24
CA THR A 14 -11.80 13.48 15.49
C THR A 14 -11.51 12.69 14.22
N ASP A 15 -11.73 13.28 13.04
CA ASP A 15 -11.43 12.71 11.74
C ASP A 15 -9.90 12.66 11.45
N GLU A 16 -9.10 13.61 11.96
CA GLU A 16 -7.64 13.59 11.76
C GLU A 16 -6.93 12.54 12.62
N GLU A 17 -7.46 12.23 13.80
CA GLU A 17 -6.91 11.19 14.66
C GLU A 17 -7.27 9.78 14.16
N ASP A 18 -8.46 9.61 13.58
CA ASP A 18 -8.93 8.35 12.99
C ASP A 18 -8.14 8.00 11.71
N ASP A 19 -7.91 8.97 10.82
CA ASP A 19 -7.11 8.79 9.58
C ASP A 19 -5.64 8.43 9.88
N ARG A 20 -5.07 8.99 10.96
CA ARG A 20 -3.73 8.61 11.44
C ARG A 20 -3.71 7.18 11.97
N MET A 21 -4.75 6.75 12.69
CA MET A 21 -4.84 5.38 13.20
C MET A 21 -4.95 4.37 12.05
N GLU A 22 -5.81 4.63 11.06
CA GLU A 22 -5.95 3.81 9.86
C GLU A 22 -4.61 3.69 9.09
N THR A 23 -3.91 4.82 8.91
CA THR A 23 -2.59 4.84 8.26
C THR A 23 -1.56 3.99 8.98
N ILE A 24 -1.53 4.01 10.31
CA ILE A 24 -0.62 3.20 11.13
C ILE A 24 -0.97 1.72 10.99
N GLU A 25 -2.26 1.36 10.99
CA GLU A 25 -2.71 -0.01 10.83
C GLU A 25 -2.32 -0.57 9.45
N LEU A 26 -2.55 0.20 8.38
CA LEU A 26 -2.15 -0.13 7.01
C LEU A 26 -0.62 -0.35 6.90
N ASN A 27 0.17 0.55 7.49
CA ASN A 27 1.63 0.44 7.51
C ASN A 27 2.10 -0.83 8.24
N SER A 28 1.53 -1.09 9.42
CA SER A 28 1.86 -2.26 10.22
C SER A 28 1.47 -3.57 9.52
N GLY A 29 0.35 -3.56 8.79
CA GLY A 29 -0.09 -4.67 7.96
C GLY A 29 0.89 -4.93 6.83
N ALA A 30 1.30 -3.88 6.12
CA ALA A 30 2.20 -3.98 4.97
C ALA A 30 3.56 -4.53 5.41
N GLU A 31 4.09 -4.08 6.56
CA GLU A 31 5.33 -4.59 7.12
C GLU A 31 5.24 -6.09 7.48
N LYS A 32 4.17 -6.51 8.16
CA LYS A 32 3.95 -7.92 8.51
C LYS A 32 3.85 -8.80 7.27
N CYS A 33 3.14 -8.35 6.24
CA CYS A 33 3.00 -9.06 4.98
C CYS A 33 4.34 -9.16 4.24
N ALA A 34 5.08 -8.06 4.10
CA ALA A 34 6.41 -8.06 3.48
C ALA A 34 7.37 -9.05 4.19
N ARG A 35 7.40 -9.02 5.53
CA ARG A 35 8.22 -9.94 6.32
C ARG A 35 7.81 -11.40 6.15
N LYS A 36 6.51 -11.67 6.05
CA LYS A 36 6.00 -13.04 5.82
C LYS A 36 6.39 -13.52 4.42
N LEU A 37 6.22 -12.67 3.40
CA LEU A 37 6.62 -12.95 2.02
C LEU A 37 8.12 -13.25 1.93
N LEU A 38 8.97 -12.43 2.55
CA LEU A 38 10.42 -12.68 2.59
C LEU A 38 10.79 -14.02 3.25
N LYS A 39 10.09 -14.41 4.32
CA LYS A 39 10.32 -15.71 4.98
C LYS A 39 9.90 -16.89 4.11
N MET A 40 8.91 -16.71 3.24
CA MET A 40 8.43 -17.74 2.32
C MET A 40 9.29 -17.81 1.04
N ASN A 41 9.86 -16.69 0.58
CA ASN A 41 10.62 -16.56 -0.66
C ASN A 41 12.13 -16.78 -0.52
N ALA A 42 12.53 -17.88 0.13
CA ALA A 42 13.95 -18.20 0.25
C ALA A 42 14.61 -18.63 -1.08
N SER A 43 13.83 -18.81 -2.16
CA SER A 43 14.31 -19.21 -3.49
C SER A 43 14.35 -18.04 -4.47
N LEU A 44 15.47 -17.92 -5.21
CA LEU A 44 15.59 -17.00 -6.33
C LEU A 44 14.57 -17.33 -7.43
N GLY A 45 13.85 -16.31 -7.90
CA GLY A 45 12.93 -16.40 -9.04
C GLY A 45 11.44 -16.34 -8.68
N GLN A 46 11.09 -16.38 -7.40
CA GLN A 46 9.70 -16.20 -6.95
C GLN A 46 9.31 -14.72 -6.78
N GLU A 47 10.29 -13.83 -6.82
CA GLU A 47 10.07 -12.39 -6.71
C GLU A 47 9.14 -11.87 -7.80
N THR A 48 9.34 -12.29 -9.05
CA THR A 48 8.50 -11.91 -10.19
C THR A 48 7.08 -12.42 -10.06
N GLU A 49 6.89 -13.68 -9.67
CA GLU A 49 5.56 -14.28 -9.49
C GLU A 49 4.75 -13.52 -8.43
N ILE A 50 5.42 -13.05 -7.37
CA ILE A 50 4.76 -12.32 -6.30
C ILE A 50 4.41 -10.90 -6.69
N CYS A 51 5.30 -10.20 -7.39
CA CYS A 51 4.96 -8.92 -8.00
C CYS A 51 3.74 -9.08 -8.92
N GLN A 52 3.71 -10.13 -9.74
CA GLN A 52 2.58 -10.40 -10.63
C GLN A 52 1.30 -10.67 -9.85
N ILE A 53 1.33 -11.53 -8.83
CA ILE A 53 0.16 -11.83 -7.99
C ILE A 53 -0.37 -10.55 -7.32
N ILE A 54 0.51 -9.69 -6.82
CA ILE A 54 0.12 -8.41 -6.20
C ILE A 54 -0.57 -7.51 -7.23
N ILE A 55 0.03 -7.33 -8.42
CA ILE A 55 -0.51 -6.49 -9.48
C ILE A 55 -1.82 -7.05 -10.05
N ASP A 56 -1.93 -8.36 -10.25
CA ASP A 56 -3.16 -9.00 -10.70
C ASP A 56 -4.29 -8.81 -9.66
N ASN A 57 -3.96 -8.88 -8.36
CA ASN A 57 -4.91 -8.56 -7.30
C ASN A 57 -5.32 -7.08 -7.33
N CYS A 58 -4.40 -6.15 -7.63
CA CYS A 58 -4.72 -4.74 -7.85
C CYS A 58 -5.66 -4.57 -9.05
N ALA A 59 -5.38 -5.23 -10.17
CA ALA A 59 -6.14 -5.14 -11.41
C ALA A 59 -7.56 -5.73 -11.27
N GLN A 60 -7.72 -6.79 -10.47
CA GLN A 60 -9.04 -7.40 -10.19
C GLN A 60 -9.89 -6.54 -9.25
N ARG A 61 -9.27 -5.77 -8.35
CA ARG A 61 -9.99 -4.91 -7.41
C ARG A 61 -10.31 -3.57 -8.08
N ARG A 62 -11.61 -3.25 -8.20
CA ARG A 62 -12.09 -1.94 -8.73
C ARG A 62 -11.68 -0.71 -7.90
N ARG A 63 -10.96 -0.88 -6.80
CA ARG A 63 -10.50 0.19 -5.92
C ARG A 63 -9.03 -0.01 -5.60
N TYR A 64 -8.26 1.05 -5.78
CA TYR A 64 -6.87 1.12 -5.34
C TYR A 64 -6.83 1.11 -3.81
N GLU A 65 -6.03 0.20 -3.25
CA GLU A 65 -5.87 0.06 -1.81
C GLU A 65 -4.50 0.63 -1.41
N PRO A 66 -4.45 1.68 -0.55
CA PRO A 66 -3.19 2.32 -0.14
C PRO A 66 -2.16 1.32 0.44
N PHE A 67 -2.65 0.24 1.06
CA PHE A 67 -1.86 -0.90 1.52
C PHE A 67 -0.91 -1.47 0.45
N LEU A 68 -1.40 -1.63 -0.79
CA LEU A 68 -0.63 -2.28 -1.87
C LEU A 68 0.52 -1.38 -2.33
N GLY A 69 0.34 -0.06 -2.31
CA GLY A 69 1.41 0.91 -2.55
C GLY A 69 2.49 0.87 -1.48
N LEU A 70 2.09 0.82 -0.19
CA LEU A 70 3.03 0.69 0.93
C LEU A 70 3.79 -0.63 0.89
N LEU A 71 3.10 -1.73 0.55
CA LEU A 71 3.69 -3.06 0.43
C LEU A 71 4.73 -3.10 -0.71
N GLY A 72 4.37 -2.58 -1.89
CA GLY A 72 5.29 -2.48 -3.02
C GLY A 72 6.52 -1.64 -2.69
N GLN A 73 6.33 -0.47 -2.07
CA GLN A 73 7.43 0.38 -1.61
C GLN A 73 8.37 -0.37 -0.66
N ARG A 74 7.84 -1.15 0.30
CA ARG A 74 8.68 -1.93 1.22
C ARG A 74 9.44 -3.03 0.52
N LEU A 75 8.82 -3.76 -0.41
CA LEU A 75 9.50 -4.79 -1.20
C LEU A 75 10.64 -4.19 -2.04
N CYS A 76 10.41 -3.05 -2.71
CA CYS A 76 11.43 -2.36 -3.48
C CYS A 76 12.60 -1.84 -2.62
N LEU A 77 12.34 -1.40 -1.39
CA LEU A 77 13.39 -0.97 -0.45
C LEU A 77 14.20 -2.14 0.12
N LEU A 78 13.65 -3.35 0.13
CA LEU A 78 14.31 -4.54 0.65
C LEU A 78 15.32 -5.13 -0.35
N LYS A 79 14.97 -5.13 -1.64
CA LYS A 79 15.78 -5.70 -2.73
C LYS A 79 15.46 -4.95 -4.02
N SER A 80 16.51 -4.51 -4.73
CA SER A 80 16.35 -3.77 -5.99
C SER A 80 15.73 -4.62 -7.10
N GLU A 81 15.87 -5.94 -7.03
CA GLU A 81 15.27 -6.89 -7.98
C GLU A 81 13.74 -6.80 -8.02
N TYR A 82 13.10 -6.41 -6.91
CA TYR A 82 11.64 -6.18 -6.90
C TYR A 82 11.23 -4.98 -7.75
N VAL A 83 12.09 -3.98 -7.93
CA VAL A 83 11.79 -2.81 -8.77
C VAL A 83 11.60 -3.25 -10.22
N GLU A 84 12.56 -4.00 -10.76
CA GLU A 84 12.49 -4.54 -12.13
C GLU A 84 11.30 -5.50 -12.30
N CYS A 85 11.02 -6.33 -11.29
CA CYS A 85 9.87 -7.23 -11.30
C CYS A 85 8.53 -6.47 -11.32
N PHE A 86 8.40 -5.41 -10.54
CA PHE A 86 7.19 -4.58 -10.53
C PHE A 86 7.03 -3.83 -11.85
N GLU A 87 8.09 -3.23 -12.39
CA GLU A 87 8.04 -2.55 -13.70
C GLU A 87 7.55 -3.50 -14.80
N LYS A 88 8.10 -4.72 -14.84
CA LYS A 88 7.67 -5.73 -15.80
C LYS A 88 6.20 -6.13 -15.59
N ALA A 89 5.78 -6.41 -14.37
CA ALA A 89 4.40 -6.77 -14.06
C ALA A 89 3.40 -5.64 -14.41
N PHE A 90 3.80 -4.37 -14.25
CA PHE A 90 3.01 -3.22 -14.67
C PHE A 90 2.86 -3.14 -16.19
N HIS A 91 3.94 -3.36 -16.95
CA HIS A 91 3.88 -3.42 -18.41
C HIS A 91 2.97 -4.56 -18.89
N ASP A 92 3.14 -5.75 -18.32
CA ASP A 92 2.34 -6.93 -18.69
C ASP A 92 0.84 -6.70 -18.38
N CYS A 93 0.51 -6.07 -17.24
CA CYS A 93 -0.85 -5.71 -16.89
C CYS A 93 -1.45 -4.64 -17.82
N ALA A 94 -0.67 -3.63 -18.22
CA ALA A 94 -1.11 -2.56 -19.10
C ALA A 94 -1.34 -3.05 -20.55
N ASP A 95 -0.56 -4.05 -21.00
CA ASP A 95 -0.73 -4.65 -22.32
C ASP A 95 -1.97 -5.56 -22.41
N ILE A 96 -2.36 -6.21 -21.31
CA ILE A 96 -3.59 -7.03 -21.24
C ILE A 96 -4.85 -6.15 -21.31
N ASP A 97 -4.83 -4.96 -20.70
CA ASP A 97 -5.96 -4.03 -20.68
C ASP A 97 -6.02 -3.14 -21.93
N GLY A 98 -5.61 -3.68 -23.09
CA GLY A 98 -5.55 -3.08 -24.42
C GLY A 98 -6.87 -2.53 -25.01
N THR A 99 -7.78 -2.02 -24.18
CA THR A 99 -8.95 -1.21 -24.54
C THR A 99 -8.69 0.30 -24.40
N LEU A 100 -7.42 0.72 -24.31
CA LEU A 100 -7.02 2.13 -24.45
C LEU A 100 -5.90 2.28 -25.49
N ARG A 101 -6.19 1.85 -26.71
CA ARG A 101 -5.53 2.32 -27.92
C ARG A 101 -6.57 2.71 -28.96
#